data_AF-A0A317GGN4-F1
#
_entry.id   AF-A0A317GGN4-F1
#
_cell.length_a   1.000
_cell.length_b   1.000
_cell.length_c   1.000
_cell.angle_alpha   90.00
_cell.angle_beta   90.00
_cell.angle_gamma   90.00
#
_symmetry.space_group_name_H-M   'P 1'
#
loop_
_entity.id
_entity.type
_entity.pdbx_description
1 polymer ?
#
loop_
_entity_poly.entity_id
_entity_poly.type
_entity_poly.pdbx_seq_one_letter_code
_entity_poly.pdbx_strand_id
1 'polypeptide(L)'
;MGELEKLKQDCIVKQKRGLHIIIASIVVWGSILAVELLNVPVLTKNLFVFVCTALLLPVSYFISRLINVDFQNKTNPLTKLGMLFSMNQLLYLLIAMWIYPTIPNKMLMVLAIIFGAHLLPYSWLYNSRAYFVSSIVISILALLVGINFKPFILASVMPYNEAGN
;
A
#
# COMPACT_ATOMS: atom_id res chain seq x y z
N MET A 1 -11.72 6.85 -28.99
CA MET A 1 -10.98 6.75 -27.71
C MET A 1 -9.76 7.67 -27.81
N GLY A 2 -9.65 8.64 -26.90
CA GLY A 2 -8.52 9.58 -26.87
C GLY A 2 -7.19 8.88 -26.59
N GLU A 3 -6.08 9.51 -26.94
CA GLU A 3 -4.72 8.96 -26.78
C GLU A 3 -4.41 8.56 -25.32
N LEU A 4 -4.78 9.41 -24.36
CA LEU A 4 -4.63 9.12 -22.93
C LEU A 4 -5.37 7.84 -22.51
N GLU A 5 -6.61 7.64 -22.97
CA GLU A 5 -7.40 6.45 -22.62
C GLU A 5 -6.79 5.18 -23.21
N LYS A 6 -6.15 5.25 -24.39
CA LYS A 6 -5.39 4.12 -24.95
C LYS A 6 -4.18 3.77 -24.08
N LEU A 7 -3.44 4.77 -23.62
CA LEU A 7 -2.30 4.57 -22.72
C LEU A 7 -2.73 3.98 -21.38
N LYS A 8 -3.84 4.45 -20.82
CA LYS A 8 -4.41 3.90 -19.57
C LYS A 8 -4.86 2.45 -19.76
N GLN A 9 -5.54 2.14 -20.87
CA GLN A 9 -5.97 0.79 -21.18
C GLN A 9 -4.79 -0.18 -21.34
N ASP A 10 -3.71 0.25 -22.01
CA ASP A 10 -2.47 -0.54 -22.12
C ASP A 10 -1.87 -0.86 -20.74
N CYS A 11 -1.79 0.14 -19.84
CA CYS A 11 -1.36 -0.07 -18.46
C CYS A 11 -2.26 -1.05 -17.70
N ILE A 12 -3.58 -0.88 -17.78
CA ILE A 12 -4.57 -1.74 -17.11
C ILE A 12 -4.38 -3.20 -17.49
N VAL A 13 -4.23 -3.47 -18.79
CA VAL A 13 -4.07 -4.83 -19.31
C VAL A 13 -2.72 -5.43 -18.93
N LYS A 14 -1.61 -4.73 -19.22
CA LYS A 14 -0.25 -5.25 -19.00
C LYS A 14 0.13 -5.39 -17.53
N GLN A 15 -0.31 -4.45 -16.70
CA GLN A 15 -0.05 -4.46 -15.25
C GLN A 15 -1.12 -5.25 -14.46
N LYS A 16 -2.15 -5.78 -15.13
CA LYS A 16 -3.32 -6.41 -14.49
C LYS A 16 -3.88 -5.56 -13.36
N ARG A 17 -4.03 -4.25 -13.61
CA ARG A 17 -4.46 -3.25 -12.60
C ARG A 17 -3.65 -3.30 -11.30
N GLY A 18 -2.35 -3.59 -11.36
CA GLY A 18 -1.49 -3.61 -10.18
C GLY A 18 -1.74 -4.79 -9.24
N LEU A 19 -2.33 -5.90 -9.73
CA LEU A 19 -2.66 -7.08 -8.91
C LEU A 19 -1.47 -7.62 -8.09
N HIS A 20 -0.25 -7.56 -8.65
CA HIS A 20 0.95 -7.97 -7.93
C HIS A 20 1.24 -7.12 -6.67
N ILE A 21 0.88 -5.82 -6.68
CA ILE A 21 0.99 -4.95 -5.49
C ILE A 21 -0.07 -5.32 -4.46
N ILE A 22 -1.32 -5.60 -4.89
CA ILE A 22 -2.39 -6.01 -3.96
C ILE A 22 -2.01 -7.31 -3.25
N ILE A 23 -1.55 -8.32 -4.00
CA ILE A 23 -1.12 -9.60 -3.41
C ILE A 23 0.09 -9.39 -2.48
N ALA A 24 1.07 -8.57 -2.89
CA ALA A 24 2.21 -8.24 -2.03
C ALA A 24 1.78 -7.56 -0.73
N SER A 25 0.80 -6.67 -0.81
CA SER A 25 0.29 -5.92 0.33
C SER A 25 -0.40 -6.84 1.35
N ILE A 26 -1.18 -7.82 0.90
CA ILE A 26 -1.76 -8.86 1.80
C ILE A 26 -0.65 -9.60 2.57
N VAL A 27 0.43 -9.99 1.88
CA VAL A 27 1.58 -10.66 2.51
C VAL A 27 2.28 -9.76 3.51
N VAL A 28 2.49 -8.48 3.16
CA VAL A 28 3.14 -7.49 4.03
C VAL A 28 2.29 -7.20 5.27
N TRP A 29 0.98 -6.97 5.12
CA TRP A 29 0.08 -6.72 6.25
C TRP A 29 -0.10 -7.95 7.14
N GLY A 30 -0.09 -9.17 6.56
CA GLY A 30 -0.02 -10.40 7.34
C GLY A 30 1.26 -10.50 8.18
N SER A 31 2.40 -10.07 7.62
CA SER A 31 3.68 -10.02 8.33
C SER A 31 3.67 -8.96 9.45
N ILE A 32 3.08 -7.78 9.19
CA ILE A 32 2.87 -6.71 10.18
C ILE A 32 1.99 -7.21 11.33
N LEU A 33 0.91 -7.93 11.03
CA LEU A 33 0.07 -8.54 12.06
C LEU A 33 0.87 -9.51 12.94
N ALA A 34 1.69 -10.37 12.34
CA ALA A 34 2.56 -11.28 13.08
C ALA A 34 3.54 -10.51 14.00
N VAL A 35 4.13 -9.41 13.52
CA VAL A 35 4.99 -8.52 14.32
C VAL A 35 4.23 -7.89 15.49
N GLU A 36 2.99 -7.43 15.27
CA GLU A 36 2.16 -6.83 16.31
C GLU A 36 1.78 -7.81 17.43
N LEU A 37 1.74 -9.11 17.13
CA LEU A 37 1.48 -10.17 18.10
C LEU A 37 2.71 -10.57 18.93
N LEU A 38 3.92 -10.15 18.54
CA LEU A 38 5.15 -10.44 19.31
C LEU A 38 5.12 -9.76 20.69
N ASN A 39 5.73 -10.39 21.69
CA ASN A 39 5.93 -9.79 23.01
C ASN A 39 7.29 -9.07 23.10
N VAL A 40 7.45 -8.00 22.32
CA VAL A 40 8.66 -7.16 22.27
C VAL A 40 8.30 -5.69 22.46
N PRO A 41 9.26 -4.81 22.83
CA PRO A 41 9.00 -3.38 22.99
C PRO A 41 8.39 -2.74 21.73
N VAL A 42 7.52 -1.75 21.91
CA VAL A 42 6.81 -1.08 20.79
C VAL A 42 7.74 -0.51 19.73
N LEU A 43 8.90 0.04 20.13
CA LEU A 43 9.88 0.56 19.17
C LEU A 43 10.47 -0.56 18.31
N THR A 44 10.74 -1.73 18.89
CA THR A 44 11.20 -2.91 18.16
C THR A 44 10.13 -3.41 17.19
N LYS A 45 8.85 -3.42 17.60
CA LYS A 45 7.74 -3.74 16.69
C LYS A 45 7.70 -2.77 15.52
N ASN A 46 7.71 -1.47 15.80
CA ASN A 46 7.63 -0.44 14.77
C ASN A 46 8.83 -0.51 13.79
N LEU A 47 10.02 -0.84 14.27
CA LEU A 47 11.18 -1.07 13.40
C LEU A 47 10.94 -2.27 12.47
N PHE A 48 10.42 -3.38 12.99
CA PHE A 48 10.06 -4.54 12.17
C PHE A 48 8.91 -4.24 11.21
N VAL A 49 7.95 -3.39 11.58
CA VAL A 49 6.91 -2.90 10.67
C VAL A 49 7.53 -2.12 9.51
N PHE A 50 8.50 -1.22 9.77
CA PHE A 50 9.22 -0.54 8.69
C PHE A 50 9.91 -1.53 7.75
N VAL A 51 10.59 -2.55 8.30
CA VAL A 51 11.21 -3.60 7.50
C VAL A 51 10.17 -4.32 6.64
N CYS A 52 9.02 -4.70 7.20
CA CYS A 52 7.93 -5.33 6.44
C CYS A 52 7.45 -4.44 5.30
N THR A 53 7.24 -3.14 5.54
CA THR A 53 6.79 -2.20 4.51
C THR A 53 7.83 -1.98 3.40
N ALA A 54 9.12 -1.97 3.74
CA ALA A 54 10.20 -1.84 2.76
C ALA A 54 10.26 -3.04 1.80
N LEU A 55 9.81 -4.21 2.24
CA LEU A 55 9.75 -5.43 1.42
C LEU A 55 8.59 -5.43 0.42
N LEU A 56 7.64 -4.50 0.50
CA LEU A 56 6.47 -4.46 -0.39
C LEU A 56 6.85 -4.41 -1.88
N LEU A 57 7.78 -3.52 -2.27
CA LEU A 57 8.23 -3.41 -3.66
C LEU A 57 9.01 -4.65 -4.14
N PRO A 58 10.01 -5.17 -3.39
CA PRO A 58 10.67 -6.44 -3.71
C PRO A 58 9.69 -7.63 -3.87
N VAL A 59 8.74 -7.77 -2.94
CA VAL A 59 7.74 -8.85 -2.96
C VAL A 59 6.79 -8.69 -4.14
N SER A 60 6.31 -7.47 -4.40
CA SER A 60 5.49 -7.15 -5.57
C SER A 60 6.22 -7.45 -6.89
N TYR A 61 7.51 -7.13 -6.98
CA TYR A 61 8.32 -7.45 -8.14
C TYR A 61 8.43 -8.97 -8.35
N PHE A 62 8.68 -9.73 -7.28
CA PHE A 62 8.72 -11.18 -7.36
C PHE A 62 7.36 -11.77 -7.80
N ILE A 63 6.26 -11.31 -7.20
CA ILE A 63 4.91 -11.74 -7.57
C ILE A 63 4.61 -11.40 -9.03
N SER A 64 5.01 -10.22 -9.52
CA SER A 64 4.79 -9.81 -10.91
C SER A 64 5.39 -10.81 -11.91
N ARG A 65 6.54 -11.40 -11.57
CA ARG A 65 7.15 -12.48 -12.38
C ARG A 65 6.33 -13.77 -12.31
N LEU A 66 5.82 -14.13 -11.13
CA LEU A 66 4.97 -15.33 -10.97
C LEU A 66 3.67 -15.24 -11.77
N ILE A 67 3.04 -14.07 -11.81
CA ILE A 67 1.75 -13.87 -12.51
C ILE A 67 1.91 -13.32 -13.93
N ASN A 68 3.13 -13.29 -14.48
CA ASN A 68 3.45 -12.78 -15.82
C ASN A 68 2.88 -11.38 -16.10
N VAL A 69 3.17 -10.43 -15.20
CA VAL A 69 2.84 -9.01 -15.37
C VAL A 69 4.04 -8.25 -15.90
N ASP A 70 3.82 -7.43 -16.93
CA ASP A 70 4.81 -6.46 -17.38
C ASP A 70 4.79 -5.22 -16.47
N PHE A 71 5.52 -5.32 -15.35
CA PHE A 71 5.63 -4.27 -14.34
C PHE A 71 6.27 -2.99 -14.87
N GLN A 72 7.24 -3.11 -15.79
CA GLN A 72 8.05 -1.96 -16.24
C GLN A 72 7.51 -1.29 -17.50
N ASN A 73 6.77 -2.00 -18.36
CA ASN A 73 6.14 -1.55 -19.61
C ASN A 73 6.76 -0.26 -20.16
N LYS A 74 8.04 -0.35 -20.57
CA LYS A 74 8.91 0.80 -20.82
C LYS A 74 8.44 1.68 -21.98
N THR A 75 7.59 1.13 -22.85
CA THR A 75 7.01 1.82 -24.00
C THR A 75 5.90 2.79 -23.60
N ASN A 76 5.26 2.59 -22.44
CA ASN A 76 4.15 3.42 -21.99
C ASN A 76 4.63 4.46 -20.97
N PRO A 77 4.54 5.78 -21.26
CA PRO A 77 4.99 6.82 -20.34
C PRO A 77 4.20 6.83 -19.02
N LEU A 78 2.96 6.33 -18.99
CA LEU A 78 2.18 6.25 -17.76
C LEU A 78 2.76 5.23 -16.76
N THR A 79 3.60 4.29 -17.20
CA THR A 79 4.32 3.41 -16.27
C THR A 79 5.31 4.20 -15.41
N LYS A 80 5.99 5.19 -15.99
CA LYS A 80 6.87 6.12 -15.23
C LYS A 80 6.06 6.96 -14.24
N LEU A 81 4.85 7.38 -14.65
CA LEU A 81 3.93 8.10 -13.77
C LEU A 81 3.46 7.24 -12.59
N GLY A 82 3.14 5.97 -12.82
CA GLY A 82 2.84 5.02 -11.74
C GLY A 82 4.01 4.87 -10.76
N MET A 83 5.24 4.83 -11.26
CA MET A 83 6.45 4.82 -10.43
C MET A 83 6.62 6.12 -9.62
N LEU A 84 6.33 7.27 -10.23
CA LEU A 84 6.35 8.56 -9.55
C LEU A 84 5.34 8.60 -8.41
N PHE A 85 4.14 8.04 -8.59
CA PHE A 85 3.18 7.90 -7.49
C PHE A 85 3.81 7.10 -6.34
N SER A 86 4.40 5.94 -6.60
CA SER A 86 5.04 5.13 -5.55
C SER A 86 6.18 5.89 -4.84
N MET A 87 6.98 6.66 -5.58
CA MET A 87 8.04 7.49 -4.98
C MET A 87 7.46 8.62 -4.12
N ASN A 88 6.33 9.20 -4.49
CA ASN A 88 5.65 10.20 -3.68
C ASN A 88 5.21 9.64 -2.32
N GLN A 89 4.85 8.35 -2.23
CA GLN A 89 4.54 7.70 -0.95
C GLN A 89 5.73 7.74 0.03
N LEU A 90 6.96 7.63 -0.47
CA LEU A 90 8.17 7.65 0.36
C LEU A 90 8.37 8.99 1.08
N LEU A 91 7.91 10.10 0.49
CA LEU A 91 7.97 11.42 1.14
C LEU A 91 7.08 11.47 2.38
N TYR A 92 5.92 10.80 2.36
CA TYR A 92 5.03 10.73 3.52
C TYR A 92 5.59 9.83 4.63
N LEU A 93 6.53 8.92 4.33
CA LEU A 93 7.17 8.10 5.38
C LEU A 93 7.96 8.95 6.38
N LEU A 94 8.38 10.17 6.03
CA LEU A 94 8.98 11.11 6.97
C LEU A 94 8.06 11.40 8.17
N ILE A 95 6.74 11.42 7.95
CA ILE A 95 5.75 11.59 9.02
C ILE A 95 5.77 10.36 9.94
N ALA A 96 5.82 9.16 9.38
CA ALA A 96 5.91 7.92 10.17
C ALA A 96 7.24 7.83 10.94
N MET A 97 8.35 8.25 10.34
CA MET A 97 9.66 8.31 11.00
C MET A 97 9.67 9.30 12.16
N TRP A 98 8.95 10.42 12.06
CA TRP A 98 8.78 11.37 13.16
C TRP A 98 7.85 10.83 14.26
N ILE A 99 6.78 10.13 13.91
CA ILE A 99 5.87 9.51 14.90
C ILE A 99 6.54 8.34 15.63
N TYR A 100 7.47 7.62 14.99
CA TYR A 100 8.17 6.48 15.56
C TYR A 100 8.73 6.74 16.96
N PRO A 101 9.50 7.82 17.23
CA PRO A 101 9.96 8.16 18.58
C PRO A 101 8.93 8.98 19.37
N THR A 102 8.10 9.81 18.72
CA THR A 102 7.25 10.78 19.42
C THR A 102 5.98 10.18 19.99
N ILE A 103 5.28 9.34 19.20
CA ILE A 103 4.05 8.64 19.63
C ILE A 103 4.07 7.21 19.07
N PRO A 104 4.93 6.32 19.59
CA PRO A 104 5.20 5.01 18.98
C PRO A 104 3.93 4.18 18.75
N ASN A 105 2.97 4.23 19.68
CA ASN A 105 1.71 3.48 19.61
C ASN A 105 0.79 3.90 18.44
N LYS A 106 1.05 5.04 17.79
CA LYS A 106 0.24 5.56 16.68
C LYS A 106 0.96 5.46 15.33
N MET A 107 2.19 4.95 15.29
CA MET A 107 2.96 4.84 14.04
C MET A 107 2.25 3.95 13.02
N LEU A 108 1.70 2.80 13.44
CA LEU A 108 1.02 1.88 12.54
C LEU A 108 -0.24 2.50 11.91
N MET A 109 -0.98 3.31 12.67
CA MET A 109 -2.11 4.09 12.16
C MET A 109 -1.68 5.04 11.06
N VAL A 110 -0.59 5.78 11.27
CA VAL A 110 -0.07 6.72 10.27
C VAL A 110 0.38 5.99 9.00
N LEU A 111 1.08 4.86 9.13
CA LEU A 111 1.42 4.03 7.97
C LEU A 111 0.18 3.54 7.23
N ALA A 112 -0.81 3.00 7.94
CA ALA A 112 -2.04 2.53 7.34
C ALA A 112 -2.77 3.64 6.55
N ILE A 113 -2.81 4.86 7.08
CA ILE A 113 -3.39 6.03 6.38
C ILE A 113 -2.60 6.34 5.12
N ILE A 114 -1.27 6.35 5.19
CA ILE A 114 -0.39 6.64 4.04
C ILE A 114 -0.61 5.60 2.92
N PHE A 115 -0.61 4.31 3.27
CA PHE A 115 -0.83 3.23 2.30
C PHE A 115 -2.24 3.27 1.71
N GLY A 116 -3.28 3.49 2.53
CA GLY A 116 -4.64 3.65 2.04
C GLY A 116 -4.83 4.84 1.10
N ALA A 117 -4.32 6.01 1.49
CA ALA A 117 -4.42 7.23 0.67
C ALA A 117 -3.68 7.09 -0.66
N HIS A 118 -2.61 6.29 -0.68
CA HIS A 118 -1.80 6.06 -1.88
C HIS A 118 -2.55 5.30 -2.99
N LEU A 119 -3.66 4.63 -2.68
CA LEU A 119 -4.50 3.97 -3.68
C LEU A 119 -5.24 4.96 -4.59
N LEU A 120 -5.44 6.21 -4.14
CA LEU A 120 -6.22 7.21 -4.88
C LEU A 120 -5.64 7.55 -6.27
N PRO A 121 -4.33 7.86 -6.44
CA PRO A 121 -3.72 8.03 -7.76
C PRO A 121 -3.92 6.83 -8.70
N TYR A 122 -3.92 5.61 -8.16
CA TYR A 122 -4.14 4.40 -8.94
C TYR A 122 -5.59 4.21 -9.37
N SER A 123 -6.56 4.80 -8.66
CA SER A 123 -7.95 4.85 -9.14
C SER A 123 -8.06 5.56 -10.48
N TRP A 124 -7.30 6.65 -10.65
CA TRP A 124 -7.21 7.37 -11.91
C TRP A 124 -6.41 6.57 -12.94
N LEU A 125 -5.23 6.07 -12.58
CA LEU A 125 -4.35 5.34 -13.53
C LEU A 125 -5.04 4.09 -14.11
N TYR A 126 -5.74 3.33 -13.27
CA TYR A 126 -6.42 2.09 -13.65
C TYR A 126 -7.91 2.24 -13.96
N ASN A 127 -8.44 3.47 -14.01
CA ASN A 127 -9.88 3.73 -14.21
C ASN A 127 -10.77 2.85 -13.30
N SER A 128 -10.39 2.72 -12.03
CA SER A 128 -11.00 1.77 -11.11
C SER A 128 -11.70 2.47 -9.94
N ARG A 129 -13.03 2.28 -9.85
CA ARG A 129 -13.83 2.75 -8.70
C ARG A 129 -13.46 2.04 -7.40
N ALA A 130 -13.04 0.78 -7.47
CA ALA A 130 -12.60 0.02 -6.31
C ALA A 130 -11.43 0.72 -5.60
N TYR A 131 -10.39 1.12 -6.35
CA TYR A 131 -9.26 1.86 -5.80
C TYR A 131 -9.67 3.19 -5.16
N PHE A 132 -10.63 3.90 -5.75
CA PHE A 132 -11.14 5.16 -5.20
C PHE A 132 -11.83 4.93 -3.85
N VAL A 133 -12.76 3.98 -3.79
CA VAL A 133 -13.52 3.65 -2.58
C VAL A 133 -12.59 3.09 -1.51
N SER A 134 -11.73 2.12 -1.84
CA SER A 134 -10.76 1.54 -0.92
C SER A 134 -9.82 2.59 -0.35
N SER A 135 -9.38 3.58 -1.14
CA SER A 135 -8.52 4.63 -0.62
C SER A 135 -9.16 5.43 0.51
N ILE A 136 -10.42 5.85 0.30
CA ILE A 136 -11.18 6.61 1.30
C ILE A 136 -11.49 5.75 2.52
N VAL A 137 -12.01 4.53 2.28
CA VAL A 137 -12.44 3.61 3.33
C VAL A 137 -11.24 3.19 4.20
N ILE A 138 -10.14 2.77 3.61
CA ILE A 138 -8.94 2.35 4.35
C ILE A 138 -8.37 3.50 5.17
N SER A 139 -8.26 4.71 4.61
CA SER A 139 -7.73 5.86 5.37
C SER A 139 -8.63 6.26 6.54
N ILE A 140 -9.96 6.29 6.34
CA ILE A 140 -10.90 6.61 7.42
C ILE A 140 -10.92 5.50 8.48
N LEU A 141 -11.00 4.24 8.07
CA LEU A 141 -10.97 3.11 9.00
C LEU A 141 -9.65 3.05 9.76
N ALA A 142 -8.51 3.31 9.11
CA ALA A 142 -7.22 3.38 9.76
C ALA A 142 -7.22 4.42 10.88
N LEU A 143 -7.74 5.61 10.61
CA LEU A 143 -7.85 6.68 11.59
C LEU A 143 -8.77 6.28 12.76
N LEU A 144 -9.99 5.83 12.47
CA LEU A 144 -10.98 5.48 13.49
C LEU A 144 -10.49 4.30 14.36
N VAL A 145 -9.98 3.24 13.74
CA VAL A 145 -9.47 2.08 14.46
C VAL A 145 -8.19 2.44 15.22
N GLY A 146 -7.27 3.16 14.59
CA GLY A 146 -6.00 3.56 15.19
C GLY A 146 -6.14 4.53 16.35
N ILE A 147 -7.20 5.36 16.40
CA ILE A 147 -7.50 6.20 17.56
C ILE A 147 -8.03 5.35 18.72
N ASN A 148 -9.00 4.47 18.46
CA ASN A 148 -9.81 3.81 19.49
C ASN A 148 -9.28 2.45 19.96
N PHE A 149 -8.43 1.78 19.18
CA PHE A 149 -8.01 0.40 19.42
C PHE A 149 -6.49 0.23 19.43
N LYS A 150 -6.04 -0.95 19.86
CA LYS A 150 -4.64 -1.34 19.87
C LYS A 150 -4.11 -1.59 18.44
N PRO A 151 -2.81 -1.39 18.17
CA PRO A 151 -2.24 -1.57 16.82
C PRO A 151 -2.47 -2.95 16.20
N PHE A 152 -2.49 -4.04 16.98
CA PHE A 152 -2.77 -5.37 16.42
C PHE A 152 -4.19 -5.50 15.82
N ILE A 153 -5.19 -4.79 16.38
CA ILE A 153 -6.55 -4.77 15.84
C ILE A 153 -6.54 -4.07 14.47
N LEU A 154 -5.84 -2.94 14.38
CA LEU A 154 -5.64 -2.24 13.12
C LEU A 154 -4.96 -3.14 12.06
N ALA A 155 -3.87 -3.82 12.43
CA ALA A 155 -3.17 -4.74 11.54
C ALA A 155 -4.07 -5.88 11.03
N SER A 156 -5.02 -6.34 11.84
CA SER A 156 -5.94 -7.42 11.47
C SER A 156 -7.01 -6.99 10.46
N VAL A 157 -7.38 -5.71 10.43
CA VAL A 157 -8.46 -5.20 9.55
C VAL A 157 -7.93 -4.81 8.16
N MET A 158 -6.64 -4.45 8.05
CA MET A 158 -6.03 -3.96 6.81
C MET A 158 -6.03 -4.96 5.62
N PRO A 159 -5.64 -6.24 5.79
CA PRO A 159 -5.57 -7.20 4.67
C PRO A 159 -6.90 -7.40 3.92
N TYR A 160 -8.04 -7.20 4.60
CA TYR A 160 -9.36 -7.52 4.05
C TYR A 160 -9.96 -6.41 3.19
N ASN A 161 -9.50 -5.16 3.35
CA ASN A 161 -10.10 -4.00 2.67
C ASN A 161 -9.50 -3.71 1.28
N GLU A 162 -8.40 -4.38 0.92
CA GLU A 162 -7.72 -4.22 -0.37
C GLU A 162 -8.26 -5.17 -1.46
N ALA A 163 -9.06 -6.18 -1.06
CA ALA A 163 -9.60 -7.23 -1.94
C ALA A 163 -11.02 -6.95 -2.48
N GLY A 164 -11.48 -5.71 -2.42
CA GLY A 164 -12.77 -5.31 -2.99
C GLY A 164 -12.72 -5.27 -4.52
N ASN A 165 -13.21 -6.34 -5.15
CA ASN A 165 -13.56 -6.36 -6.58
C ASN A 165 -14.69 -5.39 -6.91
#